data_AF-A0A9R0SM34-F1
#
_entry.id   AF-A0A9R0SM34-F1
#
_cell.length_a   1.000
_cell.length_b   1.000
_cell.length_c   1.000
_cell.angle_alpha   90.00
_cell.angle_beta   90.00
_cell.angle_gamma   90.00
#
_symmetry.space_group_name_H-M   'P 1'
#
loop_
_entity.id
_entity.type
_entity.pdbx_description
1 polymer ?
#
loop_
_entity_poly.entity_id
_entity_poly.type
_entity_poly.pdbx_seq_one_letter_code
_entity_poly.pdbx_strand_id
1 'polypeptide(L)'
;MFGIVFWQTGSTIKQQQDIFNILGLIYGSALFLGFNNCCILQPVVATKRIVLCREKAAGTYSTLAYAIAQVAIELPYMLVQVFIFATIVYTMIGFQMTANKFFWFLLYMVLSYMYYTLFGMMTVALTPNIEIASGLSFLIFIFWNIFSGFMIGREMIPVWWRWVYWANPAAWTVYGLMFSQLGDRTEPILVPGQPNQTVREFLEGYLGLEDHYFNLITYLHVVVIAFFAFIFFISLKYLNFQRR
;
A
#
# COMPACT_ATOMS: atom_id res chain seq x y z
N MET A 1 18.49 -1.59 -1.77
CA MET A 1 18.75 -1.41 -0.33
C MET A 1 18.03 -2.44 0.53
N PHE A 2 16.69 -2.50 0.55
CA PHE A 2 15.93 -3.43 1.41
C PHE A 2 16.37 -4.90 1.32
N GLY A 3 16.52 -5.45 0.11
CA GLY A 3 16.98 -6.84 -0.04
C GLY A 3 18.42 -7.11 0.43
N ILE A 4 19.29 -6.10 0.47
CA ILE A 4 20.67 -6.25 0.98
C ILE A 4 20.67 -6.22 2.51
N VAL A 5 19.88 -5.32 3.10
CA VAL A 5 19.79 -5.15 4.55
C VAL A 5 19.13 -6.35 5.22
N PHE A 6 18.12 -6.93 4.59
CA PHE A 6 17.35 -8.07 5.11
C PHE A 6 17.65 -9.37 4.35
N TRP A 7 18.92 -9.57 4.00
CA TRP A 7 19.35 -10.74 3.24
C TRP A 7 19.04 -12.03 4.01
N GLN A 8 18.32 -12.96 3.35
CA GLN A 8 17.95 -14.29 3.86
C GLN A 8 17.15 -14.34 5.18
N THR A 9 16.65 -13.21 5.68
CA THR A 9 15.89 -13.15 6.95
C THR A 9 14.59 -13.97 6.93
N GLY A 10 13.99 -14.20 5.76
CA GLY A 10 12.76 -14.98 5.62
C GLY A 10 12.92 -16.49 5.78
N SER A 11 14.16 -17.00 5.75
CA SER A 11 14.45 -18.44 5.79
C SER A 11 14.68 -18.98 7.21
N THR A 12 15.01 -18.11 8.16
CA THR A 12 15.35 -18.47 9.54
C THR A 12 14.52 -17.66 10.52
N ILE A 13 13.40 -18.23 10.99
CA ILE A 13 12.54 -17.60 11.99
C ILE A 13 12.69 -18.41 13.28
N LYS A 14 13.47 -17.89 14.23
CA LYS A 14 13.69 -18.57 15.52
C LYS A 14 13.32 -17.68 16.69
N GLN A 15 13.46 -16.38 16.52
CA GLN A 15 13.21 -15.39 17.56
C GLN A 15 12.12 -14.41 17.13
N GLN A 16 11.47 -13.80 18.12
CA GLN A 16 10.55 -12.68 17.90
C GLN A 16 11.16 -11.56 17.04
N GLN A 17 12.45 -11.27 17.22
CA GLN A 17 13.15 -10.23 16.45
C GLN A 17 13.13 -10.50 14.94
N ASP A 18 13.20 -11.77 14.52
CA ASP A 18 13.17 -12.14 13.10
C ASP A 18 11.81 -11.78 12.48
N ILE A 19 10.72 -11.96 13.22
CA ILE A 19 9.37 -11.58 12.79
C ILE A 19 9.26 -10.06 12.67
N PHE A 20 9.81 -9.30 13.62
CA PHE A 20 9.82 -7.83 13.53
C PHE A 20 10.70 -7.31 12.39
N ASN A 21 11.81 -7.98 12.10
CA ASN A 21 12.63 -7.67 10.93
C ASN A 21 11.85 -7.89 9.63
N ILE A 22 11.13 -9.01 9.51
CA ILE A 22 10.25 -9.29 8.36
C ILE A 22 9.11 -8.26 8.27
N LEU A 23 8.50 -7.90 9.40
CA LEU A 23 7.45 -6.90 9.45
C LEU A 23 7.96 -5.52 8.99
N GLY A 24 9.12 -5.08 9.47
CA GLY A 24 9.75 -3.82 9.07
C GLY A 24 10.17 -3.80 7.60
N LEU A 25 10.58 -4.94 7.07
CA LEU A 25 10.88 -5.14 5.65
C LEU A 25 9.62 -5.09 4.78
N ILE A 26 8.54 -5.76 5.17
CA ILE A 26 7.25 -5.71 4.46
C ILE A 26 6.72 -4.28 4.45
N TYR A 27 6.72 -3.63 5.61
CA TYR A 27 6.36 -2.24 5.78
C TYR A 27 7.20 -1.32 4.88
N GLY A 28 8.53 -1.44 4.99
CA GLY A 28 9.48 -0.62 4.26
C GLY A 28 9.48 -0.87 2.75
N SER A 29 9.22 -2.08 2.28
CA SER A 29 9.18 -2.38 0.86
C SER A 29 7.85 -1.97 0.22
N ALA A 30 6.71 -2.28 0.85
CA ALA A 30 5.40 -2.06 0.26
C ALA A 30 4.92 -0.60 0.38
N LEU A 31 5.08 0.03 1.55
CA LEU A 31 4.54 1.36 1.80
C LEU A 31 5.47 2.47 1.32
N PHE A 32 6.79 2.30 1.51
CA PHE A 32 7.76 3.30 1.03
C PHE A 32 7.73 3.41 -0.50
N LEU A 33 7.69 2.28 -1.21
CA LEU A 33 7.64 2.27 -2.67
C LEU A 33 6.39 2.98 -3.19
N GLY A 34 5.22 2.67 -2.62
CA GLY A 34 3.96 3.32 -2.97
C GLY A 34 3.97 4.82 -2.66
N PHE A 35 4.46 5.22 -1.48
CA PHE A 35 4.57 6.62 -1.09
C PHE A 35 5.49 7.42 -2.03
N ASN A 36 6.67 6.90 -2.35
CA ASN A 36 7.58 7.57 -3.29
C ASN A 36 6.93 7.76 -4.67
N ASN A 37 6.20 6.76 -5.15
CA ASN A 37 5.50 6.89 -6.42
C ASN A 37 4.45 7.99 -6.39
N CYS A 38 3.67 8.09 -5.31
CA CYS A 38 2.73 9.18 -5.12
C CYS A 38 3.42 10.56 -5.24
N CYS A 39 4.54 10.77 -4.53
CA CYS A 39 5.28 12.03 -4.56
C CYS A 39 5.80 12.39 -5.96
N ILE A 40 6.25 11.40 -6.75
CA ILE A 40 6.73 11.61 -8.11
C ILE A 40 5.57 11.90 -9.08
N LEU A 41 4.43 11.24 -8.90
CA LEU A 41 3.27 11.39 -9.78
C LEU A 41 2.52 12.70 -9.60
N GLN A 42 2.39 13.21 -8.37
CA GLN A 42 1.64 14.44 -8.10
C GLN A 42 2.00 15.64 -9.01
N PRO A 43 3.29 16.02 -9.17
CA PRO A 43 3.66 17.13 -10.05
C PRO A 43 3.40 16.85 -11.53
N VAL A 44 3.56 15.60 -11.96
CA VAL A 44 3.27 15.18 -13.34
C VAL A 44 1.78 15.33 -13.63
N VAL A 45 0.92 14.88 -12.71
CA VAL A 45 -0.54 14.98 -12.83
C VAL A 45 -1.00 16.44 -12.78
N ALA A 46 -0.42 17.25 -11.90
CA ALA A 46 -0.73 18.68 -11.78
C ALA A 46 -0.45 19.42 -13.09
N THR A 47 0.69 19.12 -13.73
CA THR A 47 1.06 19.71 -15.02
C THR A 47 0.10 19.28 -16.14
N LYS A 48 -0.22 17.98 -16.24
CA LYS A 48 -1.14 17.47 -17.25
C LYS A 48 -2.56 18.04 -17.10
N ARG A 49 -2.99 18.29 -15.86
CA ARG A 49 -4.30 18.91 -15.58
C ARG A 49 -4.44 20.31 -16.18
N ILE A 50 -3.38 21.13 -16.17
CA ILE A 50 -3.39 22.47 -16.76
C ILE A 50 -3.68 22.38 -18.26
N VAL A 51 -3.00 21.45 -18.94
CA VAL A 51 -3.22 21.19 -20.36
C VAL A 51 -4.65 20.71 -20.61
N LEU A 52 -5.15 19.77 -19.79
CA LEU A 52 -6.52 19.27 -19.90
C LEU A 52 -7.57 20.39 -19.76
N CYS A 53 -7.43 21.28 -18.78
CA CYS A 53 -8.38 22.38 -18.59
C CYS A 53 -8.41 23.31 -19.81
N ARG A 54 -7.25 23.60 -20.42
CA ARG A 54 -7.14 24.41 -21.63
C ARG A 54 -7.80 23.74 -22.84
N GLU A 55 -7.50 22.48 -23.09
CA GLU A 55 -8.07 21.71 -24.20
C GLU A 55 -9.58 21.48 -24.03
N LYS A 56 -10.04 21.24 -22.80
CA LYS A 56 -11.47 21.17 -22.47
C LYS A 56 -12.19 22.48 -22.76
N ALA A 57 -11.57 23.62 -22.45
CA ALA A 57 -12.13 24.94 -22.78
C ALA A 57 -12.20 25.20 -24.29
N ALA A 58 -11.29 24.61 -25.08
CA ALA A 58 -11.31 24.65 -26.54
C ALA A 58 -12.29 23.65 -27.18
N GLY A 59 -12.94 22.78 -26.39
CA GLY A 59 -13.87 21.77 -26.88
C GLY A 59 -13.22 20.57 -27.58
N THR A 60 -11.89 20.42 -27.49
CA THR A 60 -11.14 19.38 -28.23
C THR A 60 -11.11 18.03 -27.51
N TYR A 61 -11.26 18.00 -26.17
CA TYR A 61 -11.14 16.78 -25.36
C TYR A 61 -12.23 16.59 -24.31
N SER A 62 -12.68 15.33 -24.17
CA SER A 62 -13.54 14.88 -23.06
C SER A 62 -12.72 14.51 -21.82
N THR A 63 -13.18 14.92 -20.65
CA THR A 63 -12.57 14.56 -19.36
C THR A 63 -12.56 13.04 -19.11
N LEU A 64 -13.58 12.33 -19.60
CA LEU A 64 -13.67 10.87 -19.45
C LEU A 64 -12.59 10.15 -20.26
N ALA A 65 -12.39 10.56 -21.52
CA ALA A 65 -11.36 10.00 -22.38
C ALA A 65 -9.97 10.20 -21.76
N TYR A 66 -9.71 11.38 -21.18
CA TYR A 66 -8.46 11.66 -20.48
C TYR A 66 -8.25 10.77 -19.25
N ALA A 67 -9.25 10.64 -18.38
CA ALA A 67 -9.12 9.85 -17.15
C ALA A 67 -8.88 8.36 -17.45
N ILE A 68 -9.60 7.81 -18.43
CA ILE A 68 -9.41 6.41 -18.86
C ILE A 68 -8.03 6.22 -19.49
N ALA A 69 -7.61 7.12 -20.38
CA ALA A 69 -6.29 7.05 -21.02
C ALA A 69 -5.17 7.12 -19.99
N GLN A 70 -5.30 7.97 -18.97
CA GLN A 70 -4.30 8.09 -17.92
C GLN A 70 -4.19 6.80 -17.09
N VAL A 71 -5.31 6.25 -16.62
CA VAL A 71 -5.29 4.98 -15.88
C VAL A 71 -4.76 3.84 -16.74
N ALA A 72 -5.11 3.80 -18.03
CA ALA A 72 -4.66 2.76 -18.96
C ALA A 72 -3.14 2.80 -19.24
N ILE A 73 -2.52 3.98 -19.24
CA ILE A 73 -1.06 4.11 -19.42
C ILE A 73 -0.31 3.78 -18.13
N GLU A 74 -0.85 4.17 -16.97
CA GLU A 74 -0.21 3.92 -15.69
C GLU A 74 -0.21 2.43 -15.35
N LEU A 75 -1.31 1.70 -15.61
CA LEU A 75 -1.45 0.28 -15.24
C LEU A 75 -0.31 -0.63 -15.73
N PRO A 76 0.09 -0.65 -17.02
CA PRO A 76 1.19 -1.49 -17.47
C PRO A 76 2.55 -1.06 -16.88
N TYR A 77 2.77 0.24 -16.71
CA TYR A 77 4.00 0.75 -16.10
C TYR A 77 4.14 0.30 -14.65
N MET A 78 3.06 0.42 -13.87
CA MET A 78 2.98 -0.03 -12.49
C MET A 78 3.21 -1.54 -12.37
N LEU A 79 2.59 -2.36 -13.24
CA LEU A 79 2.76 -3.81 -13.21
C LEU A 79 4.21 -4.22 -13.46
N VAL A 80 4.87 -3.64 -14.47
CA VAL A 80 6.27 -3.96 -14.78
C VAL A 80 7.20 -3.54 -13.64
N GLN A 81 7.03 -2.32 -13.12
CA GLN A 81 7.85 -1.81 -12.02
C GLN A 81 7.71 -2.67 -10.76
N VAL A 82 6.47 -2.99 -10.37
CA VAL A 82 6.21 -3.82 -9.19
C VAL A 82 6.71 -5.24 -9.41
N PHE A 83 6.53 -5.82 -10.60
CA PHE A 83 7.00 -7.17 -10.89
C PHE A 83 8.52 -7.30 -10.76
N ILE A 84 9.28 -6.36 -11.32
CA ILE A 84 10.74 -6.33 -11.21
C ILE A 84 11.16 -6.19 -9.74
N PHE A 85 10.57 -5.21 -9.03
CA PHE A 85 10.90 -4.97 -7.63
C PHE A 85 10.55 -6.16 -6.74
N ALA A 86 9.35 -6.72 -6.89
CA ALA A 86 8.87 -7.84 -6.11
C ALA A 86 9.73 -9.09 -6.33
N THR A 87 10.10 -9.40 -7.58
CA THR A 87 10.95 -10.56 -7.89
C THR A 87 12.33 -10.45 -7.23
N ILE A 88 12.96 -9.28 -7.30
CA ILE A 88 14.26 -9.03 -6.68
C ILE A 88 14.15 -9.12 -5.15
N VAL A 89 13.19 -8.41 -4.56
CA VAL A 89 13.04 -8.37 -3.10
C VAL A 89 12.68 -9.75 -2.54
N TYR A 90 11.72 -10.44 -3.15
CA TYR A 90 11.29 -11.77 -2.70
C TYR A 90 12.44 -12.79 -2.69
N THR A 91 13.29 -12.77 -3.72
CA THR A 91 14.45 -13.67 -3.82
C THR A 91 15.55 -13.32 -2.83
N MET A 92 15.85 -12.04 -2.62
CA MET A 92 16.89 -11.62 -1.67
C MET A 92 16.52 -11.88 -0.20
N ILE A 93 15.22 -11.78 0.14
CA ILE A 93 14.74 -12.07 1.50
C ILE A 93 14.82 -13.57 1.82
N GLY A 94 14.77 -14.43 0.80
CA GLY A 94 14.74 -15.88 0.99
C GLY A 94 13.39 -16.36 1.52
N PHE A 95 12.27 -15.77 1.08
CA PHE A 95 10.95 -16.34 1.33
C PHE A 95 10.81 -17.72 0.66
N GLN A 96 9.85 -18.52 1.14
CA GLN A 96 9.57 -19.85 0.59
C GLN A 96 9.20 -19.76 -0.89
N MET A 97 10.00 -20.39 -1.75
CA MET A 97 9.81 -20.39 -3.22
C MET A 97 8.62 -21.26 -3.67
N THR A 98 7.42 -20.89 -3.24
CA THR A 98 6.15 -21.48 -3.66
C THR A 98 5.39 -20.49 -4.53
N ALA A 99 4.90 -20.93 -5.68
CA ALA A 99 4.18 -20.06 -6.62
C ALA A 99 3.02 -19.32 -5.94
N ASN A 100 2.23 -20.01 -5.11
CA ASN A 100 1.12 -19.40 -4.37
C ASN A 100 1.56 -18.19 -3.51
N LYS A 101 2.60 -18.35 -2.68
CA LYS A 101 3.09 -17.29 -1.80
C LYS A 101 3.69 -16.12 -2.57
N PHE A 102 4.38 -16.40 -3.67
CA PHE A 102 4.91 -15.37 -4.55
C PHE A 102 3.79 -14.55 -5.21
N PHE A 103 2.75 -15.19 -5.74
CA PHE A 103 1.63 -14.47 -6.36
C PHE A 103 0.85 -13.64 -5.36
N TRP A 104 0.64 -14.12 -4.13
CA TRP A 104 0.05 -13.30 -3.06
C TRP A 104 0.91 -12.08 -2.72
N PHE A 105 2.23 -12.28 -2.59
CA PHE A 105 3.16 -11.19 -2.36
C PHE A 105 3.09 -10.14 -3.50
N LEU A 106 3.16 -10.60 -4.75
CA LEU A 106 3.06 -9.74 -5.93
C LEU A 106 1.71 -8.99 -5.96
N LEU A 107 0.60 -9.67 -5.68
CA LEU A 107 -0.73 -9.07 -5.66
C LEU A 107 -0.81 -7.92 -4.66
N TYR A 108 -0.41 -8.13 -3.40
CA TYR A 108 -0.46 -7.07 -2.39
C TYR A 108 0.51 -5.93 -2.70
N MET A 109 1.67 -6.20 -3.31
CA MET A 109 2.57 -5.16 -3.78
C MET A 109 1.94 -4.32 -4.90
N VAL A 110 1.23 -4.96 -5.85
CA VAL A 110 0.52 -4.27 -6.94
C VAL A 110 -0.64 -3.44 -6.36
N LEU A 111 -1.45 -4.02 -5.48
CA LEU A 111 -2.56 -3.31 -4.82
C LEU A 111 -2.05 -2.10 -4.04
N SER A 112 -0.95 -2.27 -3.28
CA SER A 112 -0.28 -1.18 -2.56
C SER A 112 0.07 -0.03 -3.49
N TYR A 113 0.81 -0.37 -4.55
CA TYR A 113 1.27 0.60 -5.52
C TYR A 113 0.11 1.32 -6.22
N MET A 114 -0.96 0.59 -6.58
CA MET A 114 -2.14 1.16 -7.25
C MET A 114 -2.90 2.14 -6.37
N TYR A 115 -3.20 1.80 -5.10
CA TYR A 115 -3.97 2.72 -4.26
C TYR A 115 -3.16 3.98 -3.92
N TYR A 116 -1.84 3.89 -3.69
CA TYR A 116 -1.02 5.08 -3.44
C TYR A 116 -0.98 6.00 -4.66
N THR A 117 -0.89 5.42 -5.85
CA THR A 117 -0.91 6.13 -7.13
C THR A 117 -2.23 6.86 -7.34
N LEU A 118 -3.35 6.16 -7.17
CA LEU A 118 -4.68 6.74 -7.33
C LEU A 118 -5.01 7.77 -6.26
N PHE A 119 -4.55 7.54 -5.02
CA PHE A 119 -4.64 8.52 -3.96
C PHE A 119 -3.90 9.81 -4.32
N GLY A 120 -2.67 9.73 -4.84
CA GLY A 120 -1.92 10.91 -5.29
C GLY A 120 -2.59 11.64 -6.46
N MET A 121 -3.16 10.91 -7.41
CA MET A 121 -3.94 11.51 -8.48
C MET A 121 -5.21 12.21 -7.96
N MET A 122 -5.91 11.57 -7.03
CA MET A 122 -7.12 12.09 -6.39
C MET A 122 -6.84 13.38 -5.62
N THR A 123 -5.78 13.45 -4.81
CA THR A 123 -5.45 14.64 -4.01
C THR A 123 -5.09 15.83 -4.89
N VAL A 124 -4.38 15.63 -6.01
CA VAL A 124 -4.11 16.68 -6.99
C VAL A 124 -5.38 17.14 -7.71
N ALA A 125 -6.31 16.24 -8.01
CA ALA A 125 -7.56 16.61 -8.65
C ALA A 125 -8.51 17.39 -7.72
N LEU A 126 -8.49 17.10 -6.41
CA LEU A 126 -9.31 17.74 -5.38
C LEU A 126 -8.80 19.12 -4.95
N THR A 127 -7.53 19.42 -5.21
CA THR A 127 -6.89 20.65 -4.70
C THR A 127 -6.57 21.64 -5.83
N PRO A 128 -6.57 22.95 -5.54
CA PRO A 128 -6.23 23.97 -6.53
C PRO A 128 -4.73 24.07 -6.77
N ASN A 129 -3.90 23.74 -5.77
CA ASN A 129 -2.45 23.93 -5.83
C ASN A 129 -1.71 22.68 -5.31
N ILE A 130 -0.55 22.40 -5.90
CA ILE A 130 0.23 21.19 -5.59
C ILE A 130 0.74 21.19 -4.15
N GLU A 131 1.05 22.35 -3.59
CA GLU A 131 1.50 22.46 -2.20
C GLU A 131 0.44 21.95 -1.21
N ILE A 132 -0.83 22.25 -1.48
CA ILE A 132 -1.96 21.78 -0.69
C ILE A 132 -2.16 20.26 -0.89
N ALA A 133 -2.02 19.78 -2.13
CA ALA A 133 -2.10 18.34 -2.44
C ALA A 133 -1.05 17.54 -1.67
N SER A 134 0.20 17.99 -1.73
CA SER A 134 1.34 17.37 -1.05
C SER A 134 1.18 17.43 0.46
N GLY A 135 0.76 18.57 1.01
CA GLY A 135 0.51 18.73 2.44
C GLY A 135 -0.59 17.80 2.96
N LEU A 136 -1.73 17.73 2.27
CA LEU A 136 -2.83 16.84 2.62
C LEU A 136 -2.42 15.36 2.53
N SER A 137 -1.70 15.01 1.46
CA SER A 137 -1.21 13.64 1.27
C SER A 137 -0.26 13.25 2.39
N PHE A 138 0.68 14.13 2.76
CA PHE A 138 1.63 13.91 3.84
C PHE A 138 0.95 13.68 5.19
N LEU A 139 -0.06 14.49 5.54
CA LEU A 139 -0.83 14.29 6.77
C LEU A 139 -1.52 12.92 6.80
N ILE A 140 -2.18 12.53 5.71
CA ILE A 140 -2.85 11.22 5.62
C ILE A 140 -1.84 10.07 5.69
N PHE A 141 -0.65 10.24 5.11
CA PHE A 141 0.40 9.24 5.19
C PHE A 141 0.98 9.05 6.59
N ILE A 142 1.04 10.11 7.41
CA ILE A 142 1.40 9.98 8.82
C ILE A 142 0.37 9.10 9.53
N PHE A 143 -0.93 9.34 9.31
CA PHE A 143 -1.98 8.50 9.86
C PHE A 143 -1.85 7.05 9.39
N TRP A 144 -1.62 6.82 8.10
CA TRP A 144 -1.44 5.48 7.56
C TRP A 144 -0.20 4.78 8.12
N ASN A 145 0.90 5.50 8.35
CA ASN A 145 2.15 4.99 8.95
C ASN A 145 1.92 4.50 10.38
N ILE A 146 1.35 5.35 11.24
CA ILE A 146 1.17 5.08 12.66
C ILE A 146 0.24 3.88 12.88
N PHE A 147 -0.88 3.86 12.15
CA PHE A 147 -1.92 2.83 12.29
C PHE A 147 -1.75 1.65 11.31
N SER A 148 -0.58 1.47 10.70
CA SER A 148 -0.29 0.38 9.76
C SER A 148 -0.13 -1.00 10.40
N GLY A 149 -0.01 -1.08 11.74
CA GLY A 149 0.30 -2.32 12.46
C GLY A 149 1.80 -2.56 12.68
N PHE A 150 2.70 -1.81 12.01
CA PHE A 150 4.14 -1.91 12.25
C PHE A 150 4.59 -1.09 13.48
N MET A 151 4.26 0.21 13.53
CA MET A 151 4.64 1.07 14.65
C MET A 151 3.90 0.72 15.94
N ILE A 152 2.59 0.44 15.82
CA ILE A 152 1.73 0.04 16.93
C ILE A 152 0.95 -1.20 16.47
N GLY A 153 1.16 -2.33 17.15
CA GLY A 153 0.39 -3.55 16.92
C GLY A 153 -1.10 -3.35 17.19
N ARG A 154 -1.95 -4.06 16.44
CA ARG A 154 -3.41 -3.85 16.43
C ARG A 154 -4.04 -3.92 17.83
N GLU A 155 -3.63 -4.90 18.64
CA GLU A 155 -4.21 -5.12 19.97
C GLU A 155 -3.81 -4.05 20.99
N MET A 156 -2.70 -3.35 20.75
CA MET A 156 -2.25 -2.24 21.60
C MET A 156 -3.00 -0.92 21.30
N ILE A 157 -3.75 -0.86 20.20
CA ILE A 157 -4.52 0.34 19.84
C ILE A 157 -5.77 0.41 20.74
N PRO A 158 -6.00 1.55 21.43
CA PRO A 158 -7.21 1.76 22.23
C PRO A 158 -8.48 1.49 21.41
N VAL A 159 -9.48 0.88 22.05
CA VAL A 159 -10.70 0.39 21.35
C VAL A 159 -11.38 1.50 20.54
N TRP A 160 -11.39 2.74 21.04
CA TRP A 160 -12.00 3.89 20.36
C TRP A 160 -11.21 4.40 19.14
N TRP A 161 -9.93 4.05 18.97
CA TRP A 161 -9.11 4.36 17.79
C TRP A 161 -8.96 3.17 16.82
N ARG A 162 -9.41 1.97 17.22
CA ARG A 162 -9.24 0.74 16.44
C ARG A 162 -9.92 0.79 15.07
N TRP A 163 -10.96 1.59 14.89
CA TRP A 163 -11.60 1.78 13.59
C TRP A 163 -10.67 2.42 12.55
N VAL A 164 -9.69 3.23 12.97
CA VAL A 164 -8.71 3.85 12.04
C VAL A 164 -7.83 2.78 11.40
N TYR A 165 -7.45 1.75 12.16
CA TYR A 165 -6.73 0.59 11.61
C TYR A 165 -7.57 -0.08 10.52
N TRP A 166 -8.86 -0.30 10.77
CA TRP A 166 -9.77 -0.91 9.81
C TRP A 166 -10.09 -0.04 8.61
N ALA A 167 -9.91 1.29 8.68
CA ALA A 167 -10.09 2.21 7.56
C ALA A 167 -8.78 2.46 6.76
N ASN A 168 -7.66 1.89 7.20
CA ASN A 168 -6.34 2.20 6.67
C ASN A 168 -5.87 1.16 5.62
N PRO A 169 -5.75 1.52 4.34
CA PRO A 169 -5.27 0.61 3.30
C PRO A 169 -3.81 0.16 3.50
N ALA A 170 -2.98 0.96 4.18
CA ALA A 170 -1.63 0.56 4.52
C ALA A 170 -1.60 -0.58 5.55
N ALA A 171 -2.52 -0.55 6.53
CA ALA A 171 -2.67 -1.62 7.51
C ALA A 171 -3.08 -2.94 6.85
N TRP A 172 -4.03 -2.84 5.91
CA TRP A 172 -4.49 -3.97 5.12
C TRP A 172 -3.37 -4.61 4.28
N THR A 173 -2.47 -3.80 3.71
CA THR A 173 -1.32 -4.29 2.94
C THR A 173 -0.34 -5.05 3.83
N VAL A 174 0.01 -4.48 4.99
CA VAL A 174 0.91 -5.13 5.96
C VAL A 174 0.28 -6.44 6.46
N TYR A 175 -1.02 -6.42 6.78
CA TYR A 175 -1.78 -7.61 7.17
C TYR A 175 -1.68 -8.70 6.11
N GLY A 176 -2.04 -8.38 4.86
CA GLY A 176 -2.07 -9.35 3.77
C GLY A 176 -0.70 -9.94 3.44
N LEU A 177 0.35 -9.12 3.46
CA LEU A 177 1.71 -9.57 3.24
C LEU A 177 2.22 -10.45 4.38
N MET A 178 2.02 -10.05 5.64
CA MET A 178 2.44 -10.87 6.79
C MET A 178 1.69 -12.21 6.84
N PHE A 179 0.37 -12.17 6.66
CA PHE A 179 -0.48 -13.36 6.67
C PHE A 179 -0.12 -14.33 5.53
N SER A 180 0.04 -13.83 4.30
CA SER A 180 0.36 -14.68 3.16
C SER A 180 1.73 -15.36 3.22
N GLN A 181 2.71 -14.73 3.90
CA GLN A 181 4.06 -15.29 4.00
C GLN A 181 4.26 -16.19 5.23
N LEU A 182 3.64 -15.81 6.36
CA LEU A 182 3.91 -16.40 7.67
C LEU A 182 2.70 -17.06 8.35
N GLY A 183 1.47 -16.85 7.87
CA GLY A 183 0.25 -17.35 8.53
C GLY A 183 0.12 -18.87 8.57
N ASP A 184 0.81 -19.58 7.68
CA ASP A 184 0.87 -21.04 7.62
C ASP A 184 2.09 -21.64 8.36
N ARG A 185 2.95 -20.81 8.97
CA ARG A 185 4.13 -21.27 9.70
C ARG A 185 3.76 -21.66 11.13
N THR A 186 3.98 -22.93 11.46
CA THR A 186 3.75 -23.49 12.81
C THR A 186 5.04 -23.77 13.56
N GLU A 187 6.17 -23.26 13.06
CA GLU A 187 7.48 -23.41 13.71
C GLU A 187 7.47 -22.68 15.07
N PRO A 188 8.06 -23.27 16.13
CA PRO A 188 8.11 -22.65 17.44
C PRO A 188 9.11 -21.49 17.44
N ILE A 189 8.73 -20.38 18.08
CA ILE A 189 9.59 -19.21 18.27
C ILE A 189 9.87 -18.95 19.74
N LEU A 190 11.04 -18.38 19.99
CA LEU A 190 11.44 -17.89 21.31
C LEU A 190 10.97 -16.44 21.48
N VAL A 191 10.11 -16.24 22.46
CA VAL A 191 9.62 -14.92 22.89
C VAL A 191 10.15 -14.66 24.30
N PRO A 192 10.96 -13.62 24.52
CA PRO A 192 11.52 -13.32 25.84
C PRO A 192 10.42 -13.20 26.91
N GLY A 193 10.49 -14.03 27.95
CA GLY A 193 9.55 -13.98 29.07
C GLY A 193 8.18 -14.65 28.82
N GLN A 194 7.98 -15.34 27.70
CA GLN A 194 6.77 -16.12 27.40
C GLN A 194 7.11 -17.58 27.09
N PRO A 195 6.15 -18.52 27.23
CA PRO A 195 6.35 -19.89 26.79
C PRO A 195 6.57 -19.96 25.27
N ASN A 196 7.16 -21.07 24.82
CA ASN A 196 7.29 -21.34 23.39
C ASN A 196 5.90 -21.33 22.74
N GLN A 197 5.73 -20.46 21.75
CA GLN A 197 4.52 -20.34 20.95
C GLN A 197 4.90 -20.46 19.48
N THR A 198 3.94 -20.81 18.63
CA THR A 198 4.16 -20.89 17.19
C THR A 198 4.20 -19.50 16.56
N VAL A 199 4.83 -19.38 15.38
CA VAL A 199 4.79 -18.12 14.60
C VAL A 199 3.35 -17.64 14.41
N ARG A 200 2.43 -18.54 14.04
CA ARG A 200 1.01 -18.24 13.87
C ARG A 200 0.37 -17.65 15.13
N GLU A 201 0.49 -18.31 16.27
CA GLU A 201 -0.09 -17.84 17.54
C GLU A 201 0.45 -16.45 17.93
N PHE A 202 1.75 -16.22 17.71
CA PHE A 202 2.35 -14.91 17.96
C PHE A 202 1.77 -13.83 17.03
N LEU A 203 1.57 -14.13 15.74
CA LEU A 203 0.97 -13.21 14.78
C LEU A 203 -0.50 -12.91 15.09
N GLU A 204 -1.26 -13.92 15.51
CA GLU A 204 -2.63 -13.75 16.00
C GLU A 204 -2.67 -12.89 17.27
N GLY A 205 -1.78 -13.12 18.23
CA GLY A 205 -1.76 -12.36 19.49
C GLY A 205 -1.25 -10.92 19.37
N TYR A 206 -0.21 -10.67 18.56
CA TYR A 206 0.43 -9.35 18.47
C TYR A 206 -0.17 -8.47 17.37
N LEU A 207 -0.36 -9.03 16.18
CA LEU A 207 -0.88 -8.32 15.00
C LEU A 207 -2.38 -8.57 14.77
N GLY A 208 -2.96 -9.61 15.39
CA GLY A 208 -4.37 -9.93 15.18
C GLY A 208 -4.65 -10.58 13.83
N LEU A 209 -3.67 -11.29 13.26
CA LEU A 209 -3.80 -11.87 11.91
C LEU A 209 -4.68 -13.12 11.93
N GLU A 210 -5.99 -12.94 11.82
CA GLU A 210 -6.97 -14.04 11.73
C GLU A 210 -7.28 -14.42 10.26
N ASP A 211 -7.42 -15.73 10.00
CA ASP A 211 -7.73 -16.25 8.66
C ASP A 211 -9.02 -15.64 8.07
N HIS A 212 -10.02 -15.36 8.91
CA HIS A 212 -11.34 -14.89 8.48
C HIS A 212 -11.30 -13.53 7.77
N TYR A 213 -10.41 -12.62 8.20
CA TYR A 213 -10.34 -11.27 7.62
C TYR A 213 -9.51 -11.20 6.35
N PHE A 214 -8.71 -12.23 6.02
CA PHE A 214 -7.79 -12.16 4.89
C PHE A 214 -8.50 -11.83 3.57
N ASN A 215 -9.57 -12.58 3.25
CA ASN A 215 -10.36 -12.35 2.04
C ASN A 215 -11.06 -10.98 2.07
N LEU A 216 -11.63 -10.59 3.23
CA LEU A 216 -12.27 -9.29 3.40
C LEU A 216 -11.30 -8.15 3.07
N ILE A 217 -10.09 -8.23 3.60
CA ILE A 217 -9.04 -7.23 3.41
C ILE A 217 -8.61 -7.15 1.95
N THR A 218 -8.54 -8.29 1.23
CA THR A 218 -8.29 -8.28 -0.22
C THR A 218 -9.38 -7.54 -0.98
N TYR A 219 -10.66 -7.81 -0.68
CA TYR A 219 -11.78 -7.12 -1.33
C TYR A 219 -11.80 -5.61 -1.01
N LEU A 220 -11.50 -5.23 0.23
CA LEU A 220 -11.43 -3.83 0.65
C LEU A 220 -10.38 -3.02 -0.13
N HIS A 221 -9.24 -3.62 -0.50
CA HIS A 221 -8.26 -2.96 -1.39
C HIS A 221 -8.85 -2.65 -2.76
N VAL A 222 -9.58 -3.58 -3.37
CA VAL A 222 -10.21 -3.35 -4.68
C VAL A 222 -11.24 -2.24 -4.58
N VAL A 223 -12.03 -2.22 -3.50
CA VAL A 223 -13.03 -1.18 -3.24
C VAL A 223 -12.37 0.19 -3.05
N VAL A 224 -11.29 0.31 -2.28
CA VAL A 224 -10.63 1.61 -2.06
C VAL A 224 -9.95 2.14 -3.33
N ILE A 225 -9.37 1.25 -4.14
CA ILE A 225 -8.82 1.57 -5.46
C ILE A 225 -9.92 2.14 -6.36
N ALA A 226 -11.06 1.45 -6.46
CA ALA A 226 -12.20 1.91 -7.24
C ALA A 226 -12.75 3.24 -6.72
N PHE A 227 -12.80 3.42 -5.40
CA PHE A 227 -13.24 4.65 -4.74
C PHE A 227 -12.32 5.84 -5.07
N PHE A 228 -11.00 5.69 -4.97
CA PHE A 228 -10.06 6.75 -5.34
C PHE A 228 -10.12 7.09 -6.83
N ALA A 229 -10.25 6.07 -7.70
CA ALA A 229 -10.44 6.29 -9.13
C ALA A 229 -11.74 7.05 -9.44
N PHE A 230 -12.82 6.72 -8.74
CA PHE A 230 -14.12 7.37 -8.89
C PHE A 230 -14.07 8.84 -8.44
N ILE A 231 -13.47 9.13 -7.28
CA ILE A 231 -13.30 10.52 -6.81
C ILE A 231 -12.40 11.30 -7.76
N PHE A 232 -11.30 10.71 -8.22
CA PHE A 232 -10.42 11.34 -9.19
C PHE A 232 -11.19 11.75 -10.45
N PHE A 233 -12.00 10.84 -11.00
CA PHE A 233 -12.83 11.12 -12.17
C PHE A 233 -13.85 12.25 -11.93
N ILE A 234 -14.61 12.18 -10.83
CA ILE A 234 -15.59 13.23 -10.46
C ILE A 234 -14.90 14.58 -10.29
N SER A 235 -13.75 14.59 -9.63
CA SER A 235 -12.98 15.80 -9.37
C SER A 235 -12.55 16.44 -10.68
N LEU A 236 -12.01 15.68 -11.64
CA LEU A 236 -11.66 16.23 -12.95
C LEU A 236 -12.89 16.73 -13.73
N LYS A 237 -14.06 16.10 -13.57
CA LYS A 237 -15.27 16.48 -14.31
C LYS A 237 -15.84 17.81 -13.80
N TYR A 238 -15.96 17.96 -12.48
CA TYR A 238 -16.69 19.07 -11.85
C TYR A 238 -15.79 20.17 -11.28
N LEU A 239 -14.57 19.87 -10.86
CA LEU A 239 -13.67 20.86 -10.27
C LEU A 239 -12.79 21.52 -11.33
N ASN A 240 -13.08 22.79 -11.62
CA ASN A 240 -12.19 23.64 -12.39
C ASN A 240 -11.56 24.70 -11.49
N PHE A 241 -10.30 24.47 -11.11
CA PHE A 241 -9.52 25.44 -10.31
C PHE A 241 -8.79 26.47 -11.19
N GLN A 242 -8.88 26.34 -12.53
CA GLN A 242 -8.38 27.35 -13.46
C GLN A 242 -9.53 28.26 -13.90
N ARG A 243 -9.99 29.11 -12.99
CA ARG A 243 -10.76 30.30 -13.35
C ARG A 243 -9.76 31.44 -13.58
N ARG A 244 -9.83 32.07 -14.76
CA ARG A 244 -9.19 33.36 -15.04
C ARG A 244 -9.69 34.41 -14.07
#